data_AF-A0A2N2FQA6-F1
#
_entry.id   AF-A0A2N2FQA6-F1
#
_cell.length_a   1.000
_cell.length_b   1.000
_cell.length_c   1.000
_cell.angle_alpha   90.00
_cell.angle_beta   90.00
_cell.angle_gamma   90.00
#
_symmetry.space_group_name_H-M   'P 1'
#
loop_
_entity.id
_entity.type
_entity.pdbx_description
1 polymer ?
#
loop_
_entity_poly.entity_id
_entity_poly.type
_entity_poly.pdbx_seq_one_letter_code
_entity_poly.pdbx_strand_id
1 'polypeptide(L)' 'MRILLTNDDGIYARGLAALYEELSREADCLIVAPEIEQSAVGHAITLFRP' A
#
# COMPACT_ATOMS: atom_id res chain seq x y z
N MET A 1 -6.86 11.08 -13.15
CA MET A 1 -5.56 10.40 -12.97
C MET A 1 -5.81 9.10 -12.20
N ARG A 2 -5.08 8.02 -12.47
CA ARG A 2 -5.16 6.78 -11.69
C ARG A 2 -3.90 6.62 -10.84
N ILE A 3 -4.07 6.36 -9.54
CA ILE A 3 -2.96 6.24 -8.58
C ILE A 3 -3.07 4.89 -7.87
N LEU A 4 -1.95 4.16 -7.80
CA LEU A 4 -1.80 3.00 -6.94
C LEU A 4 -1.14 3.41 -5.63
N LEU A 5 -1.79 3.16 -4.51
CA LEU A 5 -1.26 3.40 -3.17
C LEU A 5 -0.84 2.07 -2.54
N THR A 6 0.36 2.05 -1.96
CA THR A 6 0.95 0.90 -1.28
C THR A 6 1.85 1.37 -0.14
N ASN A 7 2.20 0.46 0.77
CA ASN A 7 3.15 0.66 1.85
C ASN A 7 3.71 -0.71 2.31
N ASP A 8 4.68 -0.68 3.21
CA ASP A 8 5.24 -1.84 3.90
C ASP A 8 4.65 -2.04 5.31
N ASP A 9 4.13 -1.01 5.98
CA ASP A 9 3.47 -1.14 7.31
C ASP A 9 2.18 -2.00 7.31
N GLY A 10 1.63 -2.26 6.12
CA GLY A 10 0.43 -3.06 5.90
C GLY A 10 -0.86 -2.27 5.64
N ILE A 11 -1.90 -2.98 5.20
CA ILE A 11 -3.17 -2.45 4.70
C ILE A 11 -3.97 -1.66 5.74
N TYR A 12 -3.75 -1.96 7.03
CA TYR A 12 -4.42 -1.29 8.16
C TYR A 12 -3.62 -0.14 8.75
N ALA A 13 -2.51 0.25 8.13
CA ALA A 13 -1.68 1.35 8.60
C ALA A 13 -2.43 2.69 8.52
N ARG A 14 -2.37 3.47 9.60
CA ARG A 14 -3.02 4.79 9.68
C ARG A 14 -2.50 5.77 8.62
N GLY A 15 -1.22 5.67 8.27
CA GLY A 15 -0.60 6.52 7.25
C GLY A 15 -1.18 6.27 5.85
N LEU A 16 -1.42 5.02 5.49
CA LEU A 16 -2.02 4.64 4.22
C LEU A 16 -3.46 5.16 4.09
N ALA A 17 -4.24 5.03 5.17
CA ALA A 17 -5.60 5.58 5.22
C ALA A 17 -5.62 7.10 5.06
N ALA A 18 -4.75 7.82 5.78
CA ALA A 18 -4.65 9.27 5.68
C ALA A 18 -4.24 9.74 4.26
N LEU A 19 -3.35 9.01 3.59
CA LEU A 19 -2.94 9.32 2.23
C LEU A 19 -4.10 9.12 1.23
N TYR A 20 -4.86 8.04 1.39
CA TYR A 20 -6.04 7.77 0.56
C TYR A 20 -7.10 8.88 0.72
N GLU A 21 -7.41 9.28 1.96
CA GLU A 21 -8.43 10.30 2.27
C GLU A 21 -8.20 11.64 1.56
N GLU A 22 -6.94 12.01 1.33
CA GLU A 22 -6.59 13.24 0.62
C GLU A 22 -6.53 13.02 -0.90
N LEU A 23 -5.83 12.00 -1.37
CA LEU A 23 -5.61 11.79 -2.81
C LEU A 23 -6.87 11.34 -3.55
N SER A 24 -7.79 10.64 -2.88
CA SER A 24 -9.03 10.18 -3.49
C SER A 24 -9.98 11.34 -3.86
N ARG A 25 -9.71 12.56 -3.41
CA ARG A 25 -10.49 13.76 -3.75
C ARG A 25 -10.23 14.23 -5.19
N GLU A 26 -9.05 13.95 -5.73
CA GLU A 26 -8.60 14.46 -7.03
C GLU A 26 -8.22 13.35 -8.02
N ALA A 27 -8.07 12.10 -7.55
CA ALA A 27 -7.66 10.97 -8.38
C ALA A 27 -8.41 9.67 -8.05
N ASP A 28 -8.50 8.81 -9.06
CA ASP A 28 -9.00 7.44 -8.94
C ASP A 28 -7.91 6.59 -8.28
N CYS A 29 -8.09 6.31 -6.99
CA CYS A 29 -7.08 5.65 -6.15
C CYS A 29 -7.43 4.17 -5.93
N LEU A 30 -6.46 3.29 -6.18
CA LEU A 30 -6.49 1.88 -5.85
C LEU A 30 -5.47 1.59 -4.75
N ILE A 31 -5.85 0.86 -3.71
CA ILE A 31 -4.93 0.43 -2.65
C ILE A 31 -4.55 -1.04 -2.86
N VAL A 32 -3.26 -1.33 -2.86
CA VAL A 32 -2.71 -2.69 -2.78
C VAL A 32 -1.55 -2.67 -1.79
N ALA A 33 -1.70 -3.32 -0.64
CA ALA A 33 -0.70 -3.37 0.41
C ALA A 33 -0.69 -4.76 1.09
N PRO A 34 0.41 -5.14 1.76
CA PRO A 34 0.48 -6.36 2.56
C PRO A 34 -0.58 -6.40 3.67
N GLU A 35 -1.06 -7.59 4.04
CA GLU A 35 -1.94 -7.73 5.21
C GLU A 35 -1.21 -7.45 6.53
N ILE A 36 0.08 -7.79 6.59
CA ILE A 36 0.94 -7.67 7.78
C ILE A 36 2.17 -6.80 7.50
N GLU A 37 2.80 -6.31 8.57
CA GLU A 37 4.05 -5.54 8.53
C GLU A 37 5.14 -6.22 7.68
N GLN A 38 5.73 -5.45 6.76
CA GLN A 38 6.82 -5.81 5.85
C GLN A 38 7.99 -4.81 5.93
N SER A 39 8.03 -3.98 6.97
CA SER A 39 9.20 -3.13 7.24
C SER A 39 10.48 -3.97 7.26
N ALA A 40 11.52 -3.44 6.61
CA ALA A 40 12.85 -4.02 6.53
C ALA A 40 13.02 -5.36 5.74
N VAL A 41 12.01 -5.85 5.00
CA VAL A 41 12.26 -6.95 4.04
C VAL A 41 13.01 -6.53 2.77
N GLY A 42 13.16 -5.22 2.52
CA GLY A 42 13.88 -4.68 1.37
C GLY A 42 13.14 -4.95 0.05
N HIS A 43 13.88 -5.15 -1.05
CA HIS A 43 13.31 -5.47 -2.38
C HIS A 43 13.04 -6.97 -2.56
N ALA A 44 12.56 -7.65 -1.51
CA ALA A 44 12.23 -9.06 -1.59
C ALA A 44 11.06 -9.29 -2.56
N ILE A 45 11.14 -10.38 -3.33
CA ILE A 45 10.07 -10.82 -4.23
C ILE A 45 9.71 -12.27 -3.92
N THR A 46 8.41 -12.58 -3.90
CA THR A 46 7.92 -13.94 -3.68
C THR A 46 7.99 -14.72 -5.00
N LEU A 47 8.85 -15.74 -5.08
CA LEU A 47 9.05 -16.55 -6.30
C LEU A 47 8.41 -17.95 -6.23
N PHE A 48 8.26 -18.51 -5.03
CA PHE A 48 7.97 -19.93 -4.83
C PHE A 48 6.60 -20.21 -4.21
N ARG A 49 5.87 -19.17 -3.83
CA ARG A 49 4.54 -19.27 -3.24
C ARG A 49 3.60 -18.33 -4.01
N PRO A 50 2.40 -18.79 -4.40
CA PRO A 50 1.37 -17.91 -4.94
C PRO A 50 0.88 -16.93 -3.88
#